data_AF-A0A2M9E9H2-F1
#
_entry.id   AF-A0A2M9E9H2-F1
#
_cell.length_a   1.000
_cell.length_b   1.000
_cell.length_c   1.000
_cell.angle_alpha   90.00
_cell.angle_beta   90.00
_cell.angle_gamma   90.00
#
_symmetry.space_group_name_H-M   'P 1'
#
loop_
_entity.id
_entity.type
_entity.pdbx_description
1 polymer ?
#
loop_
_entity_poly.entity_id
_entity_poly.type
_entity_poly.pdbx_seq_one_letter_code
_entity_poly.pdbx_strand_id
1 'polypeptide(L)'
;MQLSWILWLASILPQPAADSLCLSTTVYLEARNQSERGQKAVAEVALRRQDSGLWGESMCEVVTARKQFAPTIVSPRTRLNNVEAWSQAVTIALEAEKNWSLPPGERTEIVPGASHFLAHAIASPSWRNAYRVAQIGDHTFLRVQRLTPRVGASAAAAAAKG
;
A
#
# COMPACT_ATOMS: atom_id res chain seq x y z
N MET A 1 -2.34 -9.17 -17.43
CA MET A 1 -2.70 -10.25 -16.48
C MET A 1 -4.05 -9.94 -15.83
N GLN A 2 -4.87 -10.94 -15.46
CA GLN A 2 -6.13 -10.71 -14.72
C GLN A 2 -5.87 -10.61 -13.22
N LEU A 3 -6.61 -9.75 -12.51
CA LEU A 3 -6.48 -9.56 -11.06
C LEU A 3 -6.69 -10.87 -10.29
N SER A 4 -7.71 -11.66 -10.63
CA SER A 4 -7.96 -12.96 -9.98
C SER A 4 -6.79 -13.93 -10.12
N TRP A 5 -6.11 -13.93 -11.26
CA TRP A 5 -4.92 -14.74 -11.47
C TRP A 5 -3.73 -14.26 -10.63
N ILE A 6 -3.55 -12.94 -10.52
CA ILE A 6 -2.48 -12.36 -9.69
C ILE A 6 -2.71 -12.68 -8.21
N LEU A 7 -3.94 -12.53 -7.71
CA LEU A 7 -4.26 -12.84 -6.31
C LEU A 7 -4.17 -14.34 -6.02
N TRP A 8 -4.56 -15.19 -6.97
CA TRP A 8 -4.32 -16.62 -6.86
C TRP A 8 -2.82 -16.95 -6.79
N LEU A 9 -2.00 -16.34 -7.67
CA LEU A 9 -0.56 -16.53 -7.64
C LEU A 9 0.03 -16.07 -6.31
N ALA A 10 -0.40 -14.92 -5.77
CA ALA A 10 0.03 -14.44 -4.46
C ALA A 10 -0.30 -15.45 -3.34
N SER A 11 -1.43 -16.17 -3.43
CA SER A 11 -1.84 -17.14 -2.40
C SER A 11 -0.96 -18.40 -2.32
N ILE A 12 -0.15 -18.67 -3.35
CA ILE A 12 0.74 -19.84 -3.40
C ILE A 12 2.22 -19.46 -3.33
N LEU A 13 2.56 -18.17 -3.43
CA LEU A 13 3.94 -17.70 -3.32
C LEU A 13 4.39 -17.68 -1.85
N PRO A 14 5.68 -17.97 -1.57
CA PRO A 14 6.23 -17.76 -0.24
C PRO A 14 6.34 -16.26 0.07
N GLN A 15 6.38 -15.93 1.36
CA GLN A 15 6.79 -14.59 1.79
C GLN A 15 8.31 -14.41 1.66
N PRO A 16 8.82 -13.22 1.30
CA PRO A 16 8.08 -11.96 1.10
C PRO A 16 7.49 -11.77 -0.32
N ALA A 17 7.67 -12.72 -1.24
CA ALA A 17 7.27 -12.56 -2.64
C ALA A 17 5.76 -12.34 -2.84
N ALA A 18 4.94 -13.01 -2.02
CA ALA A 18 3.49 -12.77 -2.00
C ALA A 18 3.14 -11.33 -1.60
N ASP A 19 3.75 -10.81 -0.52
CA ASP A 19 3.52 -9.45 -0.05
C ASP A 19 3.95 -8.41 -1.09
N SER A 20 5.12 -8.57 -1.71
CA SER A 20 5.59 -7.66 -2.77
C SER A 20 4.65 -7.68 -3.98
N LEU A 21 4.10 -8.84 -4.36
CA LEU A 21 3.12 -8.94 -5.45
C LEU A 21 1.81 -8.23 -5.11
N CYS A 22 1.32 -8.39 -3.87
CA CYS A 22 0.12 -7.73 -3.35
C CYS A 22 0.29 -6.21 -3.28
N LEU A 23 1.44 -5.71 -2.80
CA LEU A 23 1.75 -4.28 -2.79
C LEU A 23 1.84 -3.70 -4.20
N SER A 24 2.56 -4.37 -5.10
CA SER A 24 2.71 -3.94 -6.51
C SER A 24 1.35 -3.83 -7.21
N THR A 25 0.48 -4.83 -7.01
CA THR A 25 -0.88 -4.84 -7.55
C THR A 25 -1.71 -3.69 -7.03
N THR A 26 -1.56 -3.39 -5.75
CA THR A 26 -2.27 -2.29 -5.09
C THR A 26 -1.79 -0.94 -5.62
N VAL A 27 -0.47 -0.71 -5.69
CA VAL A 27 0.10 0.52 -6.25
C VAL A 27 -0.34 0.73 -7.70
N TYR A 28 -0.34 -0.33 -8.52
CA TYR A 28 -0.81 -0.24 -9.90
C TYR A 28 -2.30 0.16 -9.98
N LEU A 29 -3.17 -0.49 -9.20
CA LEU A 29 -4.61 -0.24 -9.28
C LEU A 29 -5.00 1.11 -8.67
N GLU A 30 -4.31 1.55 -7.63
CA GLU A 30 -4.61 2.78 -6.90
C GLU A 30 -3.95 4.01 -7.51
N ALA A 31 -2.75 3.88 -8.07
CA ALA A 31 -1.88 5.04 -8.31
C ALA A 31 -1.07 5.01 -9.60
N ARG A 32 -1.31 4.09 -10.55
CA ARG A 32 -0.55 4.03 -11.81
C ARG A 32 -0.55 5.31 -12.65
N ASN A 33 -1.55 6.19 -12.47
CA ASN A 33 -1.65 7.49 -13.13
C ASN A 33 -1.04 8.64 -12.31
N GLN A 34 -0.50 8.35 -11.13
CA GLN A 34 0.14 9.33 -10.26
C GLN A 34 1.63 9.45 -10.54
N SER A 35 2.22 10.56 -10.10
CA SER A 35 3.67 10.71 -10.03
C SER A 35 4.31 9.63 -9.16
N GLU A 36 5.60 9.40 -9.34
CA GLU A 36 6.38 8.46 -8.51
C GLU A 36 6.19 8.73 -7.00
N ARG A 37 6.22 10.02 -6.61
CA ARG A 37 5.96 10.45 -5.24
C ARG A 37 4.56 10.05 -4.75
N GLY A 38 3.54 10.13 -5.61
CA GLY A 38 2.18 9.72 -5.29
C GLY A 38 2.02 8.21 -5.13
N GLN A 39 2.70 7.43 -5.98
CA GLN A 39 2.74 5.96 -5.85
C GLN A 39 3.44 5.53 -4.56
N LYS A 40 4.58 6.15 -4.22
CA LYS A 40 5.29 5.93 -2.95
C LYS A 40 4.40 6.26 -1.74
N ALA A 41 3.63 7.34 -1.80
CA ALA A 41 2.70 7.71 -0.73
C ALA A 41 1.56 6.70 -0.52
N VAL A 42 1.04 6.07 -1.60
CA VAL A 42 0.05 4.99 -1.46
C VAL A 42 0.68 3.74 -0.86
N ALA A 43 1.87 3.35 -1.32
CA ALA A 43 2.60 2.21 -0.77
C ALA A 43 2.88 2.41 0.74
N GLU A 44 3.29 3.62 1.12
CA GLU A 44 3.51 4.01 2.51
C GLU A 44 2.26 3.84 3.39
N VAL A 45 1.08 4.22 2.89
CA VAL A 45 -0.18 4.00 3.64
C VAL A 45 -0.44 2.50 3.83
N ALA A 46 -0.26 1.67 2.80
CA ALA A 46 -0.44 0.22 2.91
C ALA A 46 0.53 -0.42 3.92
N LEU A 47 1.81 -0.06 3.86
CA LEU A 47 2.85 -0.53 4.78
C LEU A 47 2.60 -0.08 6.22
N ARG A 48 2.17 1.17 6.43
CA ARG A 48 1.78 1.66 7.76
C ARG A 48 0.56 0.92 8.31
N ARG A 49 -0.38 0.52 7.46
CA ARG A 49 -1.53 -0.30 7.86
C ARG A 49 -1.09 -1.71 8.26
N GLN A 50 -0.15 -2.32 7.54
CA GLN A 50 0.46 -3.61 7.91
C GLN A 50 1.18 -3.53 9.26
N ASP A 51 2.00 -2.49 9.48
CA ASP A 51 2.69 -2.28 10.76
C ASP A 51 1.70 -2.19 11.93
N SER A 52 0.51 -1.62 11.70
CA SER A 52 -0.52 -1.48 12.74
C SER A 52 -1.24 -2.79 13.09
N GLY A 53 -1.24 -3.78 12.19
CA GLY A 53 -1.96 -5.05 12.36
C GLY A 53 -3.49 -4.96 12.28
N LEU A 54 -4.08 -3.76 12.17
CA LEU A 54 -5.54 -3.57 12.23
C LEU A 54 -6.29 -4.22 11.07
N TRP A 55 -5.63 -4.43 9.93
CA TRP A 55 -6.23 -5.00 8.71
C TRP A 55 -5.62 -6.35 8.32
N GLY A 56 -4.78 -6.91 9.17
CA GLY A 56 -4.00 -8.11 8.87
C GLY A 56 -2.53 -7.94 9.21
N GLU A 57 -1.84 -9.07 9.27
CA GLU A 57 -0.42 -9.16 9.62
C GLU A 57 0.49 -9.25 8.38
N SER A 58 -0.08 -9.65 7.24
CA SER A 58 0.60 -9.66 5.92
C SER A 58 0.09 -8.54 5.01
N MET A 59 0.91 -8.14 4.04
CA MET A 59 0.50 -7.13 3.06
C MET A 59 -0.71 -7.60 2.25
N CYS A 60 -0.75 -8.88 1.87
CA CYS A 60 -1.89 -9.43 1.15
C CYS A 60 -3.20 -9.32 1.97
N GLU A 61 -3.19 -9.60 3.27
CA GLU A 61 -4.37 -9.40 4.13
C GLU A 61 -4.81 -7.93 4.17
N VAL A 62 -3.85 -7.00 4.31
CA VAL A 62 -4.14 -5.56 4.36
C VAL A 62 -4.81 -5.06 3.08
N VAL A 63 -4.27 -5.42 1.92
CA VAL A 63 -4.80 -4.92 0.62
C VAL A 63 -6.04 -5.68 0.15
N THR A 64 -6.25 -6.89 0.68
CA THR A 64 -7.47 -7.67 0.44
C THR A 64 -8.51 -7.54 1.56
N ALA A 65 -8.28 -6.65 2.53
CA ALA A 65 -9.29 -6.29 3.51
C ALA A 65 -10.49 -5.63 2.82
N ARG A 66 -11.70 -6.01 3.25
CA ARG A 66 -12.96 -5.66 2.60
C ARG A 66 -13.08 -4.15 2.36
N LYS A 67 -13.16 -3.75 1.08
CA LYS A 67 -13.37 -2.37 0.62
C LYS A 67 -12.31 -1.38 1.13
N GLN A 68 -11.10 -1.85 1.43
CA GLN A 68 -10.00 -0.98 1.88
C GLN A 68 -9.15 -0.47 0.73
N PHE A 69 -8.97 -1.31 -0.29
CA PHE A 69 -8.20 -1.02 -1.50
C PHE A 69 -8.86 -1.62 -2.74
N ALA A 70 -8.45 -1.14 -3.90
CA ALA A 70 -8.90 -1.53 -5.22
C ALA A 70 -8.95 -3.05 -5.45
N PRO A 71 -8.01 -3.90 -4.97
CA PRO A 71 -8.08 -5.35 -5.14
C PRO A 71 -9.40 -6.00 -4.70
N THR A 72 -10.16 -5.38 -3.78
CA THR A 72 -11.47 -5.87 -3.31
C THR A 72 -12.66 -5.04 -3.78
N ILE A 73 -12.41 -3.98 -4.56
CA ILE A 73 -13.43 -3.06 -5.06
C ILE A 73 -13.66 -3.29 -6.55
N VAL A 74 -12.60 -3.46 -7.33
CA VAL A 74 -12.70 -3.67 -8.78
C VAL A 74 -13.09 -5.11 -9.09
N SER A 75 -13.56 -5.36 -10.32
CA SER A 75 -13.87 -6.71 -10.77
C SER A 75 -12.64 -7.63 -10.66
N PRO A 76 -12.78 -8.89 -10.21
CA PRO A 76 -11.71 -9.88 -10.28
C PRO A 76 -11.20 -10.10 -11.72
N ARG A 77 -12.01 -9.78 -12.73
CA ARG A 77 -11.65 -9.86 -14.17
C ARG A 77 -10.86 -8.64 -14.67
N THR A 78 -10.61 -7.64 -13.82
CA THR A 78 -9.82 -6.45 -14.16
C THR A 78 -8.47 -6.88 -14.73
N ARG A 79 -8.11 -6.32 -15.89
CA ARG A 79 -6.85 -6.64 -16.57
C ARG A 79 -5.81 -5.54 -16.30
N LEU A 80 -4.66 -5.95 -15.77
CA LEU A 80 -3.46 -5.15 -15.68
C LEU A 80 -2.66 -5.37 -16.98
N ASN A 81 -2.82 -4.47 -17.95
CA ASN A 81 -2.32 -4.60 -19.32
C ASN A 81 -1.29 -3.52 -19.73
N ASN A 82 -1.09 -2.49 -18.91
CA ASN A 82 -0.04 -1.50 -19.13
C ASN A 82 1.25 -2.02 -18.49
N VAL A 83 2.21 -2.44 -19.33
CA VAL A 83 3.43 -3.11 -18.87
C VAL A 83 4.38 -2.13 -18.22
N GLU A 84 4.48 -0.90 -18.74
CA GLU A 84 5.33 0.16 -18.22
C GLU A 84 4.88 0.58 -16.82
N ALA A 85 3.57 0.82 -16.66
CA ALA A 85 2.98 1.14 -15.36
C ALA A 85 3.06 -0.02 -14.38
N TRP A 86 2.97 -1.27 -14.85
CA TRP A 86 3.19 -2.44 -14.01
C TRP A 86 4.63 -2.51 -13.51
N SER A 87 5.60 -2.34 -14.40
CA SER A 87 7.02 -2.28 -14.04
C SER A 87 7.30 -1.18 -13.02
N GLN A 88 6.74 0.02 -13.23
CA GLN A 88 6.86 1.12 -12.29
C GLN A 88 6.27 0.78 -10.92
N ALA A 89 5.06 0.22 -10.88
CA ALA A 89 4.41 -0.14 -9.62
C ALA A 89 5.21 -1.20 -8.84
N VAL A 90 5.81 -2.16 -9.54
CA VAL A 90 6.72 -3.16 -8.94
C VAL A 90 7.96 -2.49 -8.35
N THR A 91 8.63 -1.63 -9.10
CA THR A 91 9.79 -0.88 -8.60
C THR A 91 9.43 -0.08 -7.35
N ILE A 92 8.31 0.63 -7.37
CA ILE A 92 7.86 1.45 -6.24
C ILE A 92 7.54 0.61 -5.01
N ALA A 93 6.87 -0.53 -5.18
CA ALA A 93 6.56 -1.43 -4.08
C ALA A 93 7.84 -1.93 -3.40
N LEU A 94 8.80 -2.43 -4.18
CA LEU A 94 10.08 -2.94 -3.66
C LEU A 94 10.92 -1.85 -2.99
N GLU A 95 10.96 -0.64 -3.55
CA GLU A 95 11.63 0.51 -2.94
C GLU A 95 10.97 0.92 -1.62
N ALA A 96 9.63 0.93 -1.58
CA ALA A 96 8.88 1.26 -0.37
C ALA A 96 9.10 0.21 0.72
N GLU A 97 9.06 -1.08 0.40
CA GLU A 97 9.37 -2.18 1.33
C GLU A 97 10.80 -2.08 1.86
N LYS A 98 11.78 -1.83 0.98
CA LYS A 98 13.17 -1.60 1.39
C LYS A 98 13.28 -0.43 2.36
N ASN A 99 12.64 0.69 2.07
CA ASN A 99 12.60 1.85 2.97
C ASN A 99 11.91 1.49 4.30
N TRP A 100 10.82 0.72 4.27
CA TRP A 100 10.06 0.33 5.47
C TRP A 100 10.79 -0.67 6.37
N SER A 101 11.77 -1.39 5.82
CA SER A 101 12.69 -2.24 6.59
C SER A 101 13.66 -1.44 7.49
N LEU A 102 13.77 -0.12 7.29
CA LEU A 102 14.52 0.75 8.18
C LEU A 102 13.76 0.97 9.50
N PRO A 103 14.48 1.23 10.61
CA PRO A 103 13.86 1.66 11.86
C PRO A 103 12.95 2.88 11.64
N PRO A 104 11.83 3.03 12.38
CA PRO A 104 10.87 4.11 12.13
C PRO A 104 11.47 5.53 12.04
N GLY A 105 12.51 5.85 12.80
CA GLY A 105 13.19 7.15 12.77
C GLY A 105 14.15 7.36 11.58
N GLU A 106 14.43 6.32 10.79
CA GLU A 106 15.34 6.34 9.64
C GLU A 106 14.61 6.22 8.29
N ARG A 107 13.30 5.94 8.31
CA ARG A 107 12.47 5.83 7.11
C ARG A 107 12.32 7.20 6.46
N THR A 108 12.38 7.25 5.14
CA THR A 108 11.88 8.41 4.39
C THR A 108 10.37 8.30 4.27
N GLU A 109 9.62 9.19 4.93
CA GLU A 109 8.16 9.27 4.85
C GLU A 109 7.73 10.41 3.92
N ILE A 110 6.89 10.11 2.93
CA ILE A 110 6.26 11.04 2.00
C ILE A 110 5.00 11.67 2.61
N VAL A 111 4.23 10.89 3.37
CA VAL A 111 2.95 11.28 3.98
C VAL A 111 2.89 10.86 5.46
N PRO A 112 3.76 11.41 6.31
CA PRO A 112 3.93 10.95 7.68
C PRO A 112 2.62 11.00 8.48
N GLY A 113 2.25 9.84 9.03
CA GLY A 113 1.04 9.66 9.82
C GLY A 113 -0.28 9.61 9.04
N ALA A 114 -0.25 9.61 7.70
CA ALA A 114 -1.46 9.35 6.91
C ALA A 114 -1.90 7.89 7.09
N SER A 115 -3.17 7.69 7.46
CA SER A 115 -3.77 6.35 7.59
C SER A 115 -4.70 6.01 6.44
N HIS A 116 -5.11 7.01 5.67
CA HIS A 116 -6.08 6.90 4.58
C HIS A 116 -5.68 7.83 3.44
N PHE A 117 -6.17 7.54 2.24
CA PHE A 117 -6.18 8.47 1.12
C PHE A 117 -7.51 8.36 0.38
N LEU A 118 -7.86 9.40 -0.37
CA LEU A 118 -9.00 9.37 -1.28
C LEU A 118 -8.63 10.04 -2.60
N ALA A 119 -9.07 9.43 -3.70
CA ALA A 119 -9.11 10.05 -5.01
C ALA A 119 -10.41 10.87 -5.14
N HIS A 120 -10.28 12.19 -5.30
CA HIS A 120 -11.43 13.11 -5.29
C HIS A 120 -12.49 12.80 -6.34
N ALA A 121 -12.09 12.22 -7.48
CA ALA A 121 -12.99 11.90 -8.57
C ALA A 121 -13.86 10.67 -8.31
N ILE A 122 -13.53 9.84 -7.31
CA ILE A 122 -14.08 8.48 -7.20
C ILE A 122 -14.73 8.22 -5.83
N ALA A 123 -14.29 8.88 -4.76
CA ALA A 123 -14.74 8.55 -3.41
C ALA A 123 -15.16 9.78 -2.59
N SER A 124 -16.27 9.63 -1.86
CA SER A 124 -16.76 10.61 -0.87
C SER A 124 -17.08 9.92 0.47
N PRO A 125 -16.07 9.41 1.19
CA PRO A 125 -16.25 8.76 2.48
C PRO A 125 -16.61 9.77 3.59
N SER A 126 -17.21 9.28 4.69
CA SER A 126 -17.57 10.13 5.84
C SER A 126 -16.37 10.82 6.49
N TRP A 127 -15.19 10.19 6.44
CA TRP A 127 -13.93 10.71 6.98
C TRP A 127 -13.19 11.68 6.04
N ARG A 128 -13.78 12.10 4.91
CA ARG A 128 -13.13 12.98 3.92
C ARG A 128 -12.65 14.33 4.47
N ASN A 129 -13.21 14.78 5.60
CA ASN A 129 -12.86 16.03 6.27
C ASN A 129 -11.87 15.84 7.43
N ALA A 130 -11.26 14.65 7.57
CA ALA A 130 -10.22 14.41 8.55
C ALA A 130 -8.99 15.31 8.31
N TYR A 131 -8.04 15.31 9.24
CA TYR A 131 -6.82 16.12 9.13
C TYR A 131 -6.05 15.77 7.85
N ARG A 132 -5.87 16.77 6.98
CA ARG A 132 -5.11 16.65 5.73
C ARG A 132 -3.62 16.63 6.02
N VAL A 133 -2.97 15.54 5.66
CA VAL A 133 -1.51 15.38 5.76
C VAL A 133 -0.85 15.98 4.52
N ALA A 134 -1.34 15.63 3.33
CA ALA A 134 -0.84 16.13 2.06
C ALA A 134 -1.88 15.97 0.96
N GLN A 135 -1.67 16.69 -0.14
CA GLN A 135 -2.30 16.39 -1.43
C GLN A 135 -1.19 16.17 -2.46
N ILE A 136 -1.25 15.06 -3.18
CA ILE A 136 -0.26 14.68 -4.20
C ILE A 136 -1.04 14.18 -5.41
N GLY A 137 -0.94 14.87 -6.54
CA GLY A 137 -1.80 14.60 -7.68
C GLY A 137 -3.28 14.77 -7.33
N ASP A 138 -4.10 13.80 -7.70
CA ASP A 138 -5.55 13.78 -7.39
C ASP A 138 -5.89 13.09 -6.07
N HIS A 139 -4.88 12.64 -5.32
CA HIS A 139 -5.03 12.01 -4.01
C HIS A 139 -4.86 13.01 -2.86
N THR A 140 -5.81 12.98 -1.92
CA THR A 140 -5.65 13.59 -0.60
C THR A 140 -5.35 12.53 0.44
N PHE A 141 -4.23 12.69 1.14
CA PHE A 141 -3.77 11.82 2.22
C PHE A 141 -4.21 12.40 3.56
N LEU A 142 -4.84 11.56 4.38
CA LEU A 142 -5.55 11.97 5.59
C LEU A 142 -5.09 11.17 6.80
N ARG A 143 -5.04 11.85 7.95
CA ARG A 143 -4.89 11.22 9.27
C ARG A 143 -6.28 11.10 9.90
N VAL A 144 -6.98 10.02 9.56
CA VAL A 144 -8.31 9.70 10.11
C VAL A 144 -8.19 9.11 11.52
N GLN A 145 -7.20 8.24 11.70
CA GLN A 145 -6.82 7.67 12.99
C GLN A 145 -5.29 7.62 13.09
N ARG A 146 -4.77 7.62 14.32
CA ARG A 146 -3.36 7.30 14.58
C ARG A 146 -3.18 5.79 14.49
N LEU A 147 -2.15 5.36 13.78
CA LEU A 147 -1.78 3.96 13.66
C LEU A 147 -0.51 3.74 14.48
N THR A 148 -0.63 2.93 15.53
CA THR A 148 0.51 2.54 16.38
C THR A 148 1.09 1.25 15.81
N PRO A 149 2.41 1.19 15.52
CA PRO A 149 3.05 -0.05 15.10
C PRO A 149 2.92 -1.14 16.17
N ARG A 150 2.78 -2.40 15.75
CA ARG A 150 2.80 -3.55 16.67
C ARG A 150 4.15 -3.66 17.36
N VAL A 151 4.13 -4.07 18.64
CA VAL A 151 5.33 -4.44 19.39
C VAL A 151 5.98 -5.62 18.65
N GLY A 152 7.20 -5.44 18.13
CA GLY A 152 7.95 -6.46 17.39
C GLY A 152 8.00 -6.31 15.87
N ALA A 153 7.11 -5.53 15.25
CA ALA A 153 7.21 -5.23 13.81
C ALA A 153 8.51 -4.45 13.50
N SER A 154 8.95 -3.59 14.42
CA SER A 154 10.24 -2.91 14.36
C SER A 154 11.43 -3.83 14.63
N ALA A 155 11.24 -4.95 15.35
CA ALA A 155 12.29 -5.89 15.70
C ALA A 155 12.55 -6.93 14.59
N ALA A 156 11.50 -7.40 13.89
CA ALA A 156 11.63 -8.29 12.75
C ALA A 156 12.36 -7.63 11.56
N ALA A 157 12.10 -6.34 11.32
CA ALA A 157 12.81 -5.55 10.32
C ALA A 157 14.31 -5.36 10.64
N ALA A 158 14.68 -5.33 11.93
CA ALA A 158 16.07 -5.26 12.37
C ALA A 158 16.79 -6.62 12.32
N ALA A 159 16.09 -7.73 12.60
CA ALA A 159 16.65 -9.08 12.60
C ALA A 159 16.95 -9.63 11.19
N ALA A 160 16.24 -9.18 10.15
CA ALA A 160 16.51 -9.54 8.75
C ALA A 160 17.83 -8.95 8.19
N LYS A 161 18.60 -8.21 9.02
CA LYS A 161 19.92 -7.67 8.70
C LYS A 161 21.09 -8.50 9.25
N GLY A 162 20.80 -9.59 9.98
CA GLY A 162 21.80 -10.47 10.63
C GLY A 162 22.17 -11.68 9.80
#